data_AF-A0A6C0UEZ2-F1
#
_entry.id   AF-A0A6C0UEZ2-F1
#
_cell.length_a   1.000
_cell.length_b   1.000
_cell.length_c   1.000
_cell.angle_alpha   90.00
_cell.angle_beta   90.00
_cell.angle_gamma   90.00
#
_symmetry.space_group_name_H-M   'P 1'
#
loop_
_entity.id
_entity.type
_entity.pdbx_description
1 polymer ?
#
loop_
_entity_poly.entity_id
_entity_poly.type
_entity_poly.pdbx_seq_one_letter_code
_entity_poly.pdbx_strand_id
1 'polypeptide(L)'
;MEEAAVFDDSTRRRFVAGVVSVRAVGLAGCLGGRPGNETGSSGKMGETGGSETQTAAAPTESSPTTVTDAAREHLDNELVGLVEADSRSAYADSAGVAYDEGHVRIVVELGSEGNLPSSPTVDVKNRHESLVEGRAAVEDLPALAAADEVSYVRGRRQ
;
A
#
# COMPACT_ATOMS: atom_id res chain seq x y z
N MET A 1 32.16 -45.10 18.94
CA MET A 1 32.00 -44.88 17.48
C MET A 1 30.89 -43.85 17.34
N GLU A 2 31.10 -42.61 17.79
CA GLU A 2 31.76 -41.49 17.06
C GLU A 2 30.95 -41.12 15.82
N GLU A 3 30.15 -40.05 15.91
CA GLU A 3 30.50 -38.66 15.50
C GLU A 3 30.56 -38.49 13.97
N ALA A 4 29.62 -37.71 13.42
CA ALA A 4 29.93 -36.44 12.75
C ALA A 4 28.70 -35.90 11.99
N ALA A 5 28.39 -34.64 12.26
CA ALA A 5 27.46 -33.80 11.52
C ALA A 5 27.94 -33.54 10.09
N VAL A 6 27.01 -33.37 9.14
CA VAL A 6 27.22 -32.49 7.98
C VAL A 6 25.94 -31.71 7.72
N PHE A 7 26.01 -30.45 8.15
CA PHE A 7 25.22 -29.33 7.69
C PHE A 7 25.65 -29.05 6.24
N ASP A 8 24.78 -29.25 5.25
CA ASP A 8 25.04 -28.75 3.89
C ASP A 8 24.44 -27.34 3.77
N ASP A 9 25.19 -26.38 4.32
CA ASP A 9 25.10 -24.94 4.04
C ASP A 9 25.81 -24.69 2.71
N SER A 10 25.07 -24.63 1.60
CA SER A 10 25.63 -24.23 0.31
C SER A 10 24.63 -23.49 -0.57
N THR A 11 24.39 -22.22 -0.25
CA THR A 11 24.44 -21.16 -1.29
C THR A 11 24.84 -19.83 -0.65
N ARG A 12 26.14 -19.68 -0.39
CA ARG A 12 26.76 -18.42 0.00
C ARG A 12 26.97 -17.49 -1.20
N ARG A 13 26.59 -16.22 -0.96
CA ARG A 13 27.23 -14.97 -1.40
C ARG A 13 27.02 -14.54 -2.86
N ARG A 14 26.35 -13.39 -3.01
CA ARG A 14 27.02 -12.11 -3.32
C ARG A 14 26.37 -10.95 -2.55
N PHE A 15 26.97 -10.59 -1.41
CA PHE A 15 26.84 -9.26 -0.81
C PHE A 15 27.64 -8.29 -1.69
N VAL A 16 26.99 -7.26 -2.23
CA VAL A 16 27.68 -6.07 -2.70
C VAL A 16 27.33 -4.96 -1.72
N ALA A 17 28.23 -4.77 -0.75
CA ALA A 17 28.31 -3.57 0.06
C ALA A 17 28.84 -2.43 -0.83
N GLY A 18 28.17 -1.29 -0.81
CA GLY A 18 28.51 -0.13 -1.63
C GLY A 18 28.04 1.19 -1.02
N VAL A 19 28.66 1.56 0.10
CA VAL A 19 29.04 2.93 0.52
C VAL A 19 28.00 4.07 0.44
N VAL A 20 27.46 4.41 1.62
CA VAL A 20 27.36 5.74 2.25
C VAL A 20 27.48 6.98 1.35
N SER A 21 26.44 7.81 1.36
CA SER A 21 26.60 9.28 1.41
C SER A 21 25.46 9.91 2.21
N VAL A 22 25.70 10.04 3.51
CA VAL A 22 24.99 11.01 4.36
C VAL A 22 25.44 12.40 3.91
N ARG A 23 24.50 13.24 3.46
CA ARG A 23 24.74 14.69 3.37
C ARG A 23 23.76 15.40 4.28
N ALA A 24 24.15 15.46 5.55
CA ALA A 24 23.63 16.46 6.47
C ALA A 24 24.37 17.79 6.24
N VAL A 25 23.66 18.88 6.58
CA VAL A 25 24.10 20.25 6.91
C VAL A 25 23.50 21.31 5.98
N GLY A 26 22.66 22.15 6.61
CA GLY A 26 22.17 23.41 6.06
C GLY A 26 21.15 24.12 6.96
N LEU A 27 21.41 24.24 8.27
CA LEU A 27 20.73 25.24 9.11
C LEU A 27 21.30 26.63 8.76
N ALA A 28 20.48 27.47 8.13
CA ALA A 28 20.64 28.92 8.14
C ALA A 28 19.25 29.54 8.07
N GLY A 29 18.80 30.09 9.19
CA GLY A 29 17.62 30.93 9.22
C GLY A 29 17.91 32.31 8.61
N CYS A 30 16.84 33.01 8.22
CA CYS A 30 16.75 34.45 8.41
C CYS A 30 15.27 34.88 8.39
N LEU A 31 14.90 35.57 9.46
CA LEU A 31 13.69 36.35 9.59
C LEU A 31 13.65 37.47 8.53
N GLY A 32 12.44 37.78 8.06
CA GLY A 32 12.02 39.17 7.86
C GLY A 32 12.16 39.77 6.45
N GLY A 33 11.05 40.36 5.97
CA GLY A 33 11.11 41.53 5.08
C GLY A 33 10.29 41.45 3.80
N ARG A 34 9.01 41.86 3.85
CA ARG A 34 8.45 42.82 2.86
C ARG A 34 8.69 44.21 3.45
N PRO A 35 9.03 45.28 2.69
CA PRO A 35 8.15 45.84 1.65
C PRO A 35 8.83 46.60 0.47
N GLY A 36 8.02 47.02 -0.50
CA GLY A 36 8.27 48.15 -1.42
C GLY A 36 9.17 47.85 -2.62
N ASN A 37 9.06 48.49 -3.78
CA ASN A 37 8.08 49.39 -4.36
C ASN A 37 8.35 49.38 -5.89
N GLU A 38 7.46 50.02 -6.60
CA GLU A 38 7.32 50.08 -8.06
C GLU A 38 8.49 50.83 -8.72
N THR A 39 8.86 50.44 -9.95
CA THR A 39 9.20 51.32 -11.11
C THR A 39 9.75 50.44 -12.23
N GLY A 40 9.07 50.43 -13.38
CA GLY A 40 9.34 49.51 -14.48
C GLY A 40 10.45 49.93 -15.44
N SER A 41 10.71 49.08 -16.45
CA SER A 41 10.97 49.47 -17.84
C SER A 41 11.17 48.23 -18.71
N SER A 42 10.93 48.42 -20.00
CA SER A 42 10.85 47.50 -21.14
C SER A 42 11.99 46.48 -21.31
N GLY A 43 11.69 45.32 -21.92
CA GLY A 43 12.74 44.56 -22.62
C GLY A 43 12.48 43.08 -22.92
N LYS A 44 11.62 42.82 -23.91
CA LYS A 44 11.68 41.76 -24.95
C LYS A 44 12.51 40.46 -24.73
N MET A 45 11.78 39.34 -24.84
CA MET A 45 12.11 38.01 -25.38
C MET A 45 13.18 37.14 -24.71
N GLY A 46 12.68 36.04 -24.14
CA GLY A 46 13.17 34.70 -24.43
C GLY A 46 14.05 34.08 -23.38
N GLU A 47 13.46 33.29 -22.46
CA GLU A 47 13.98 31.96 -22.19
C GLU A 47 12.88 31.11 -21.53
N THR A 48 12.64 29.96 -22.15
CA THR A 48 11.75 28.91 -21.72
C THR A 48 12.26 28.33 -20.41
N GLY A 49 11.67 28.74 -19.29
CA GLY A 49 11.89 28.14 -17.98
C GLY A 49 10.55 27.67 -17.42
N GLY A 50 9.95 26.66 -18.07
CA GLY A 50 8.81 25.97 -17.51
C GLY A 50 9.25 25.34 -16.18
N SER A 51 8.88 25.98 -15.06
CA SER A 51 8.69 25.22 -13.84
C SER A 51 7.50 24.32 -14.11
N GLU A 52 7.80 23.14 -14.65
CA GLU A 52 6.92 22.00 -14.58
C GLU A 52 6.77 21.70 -13.09
N THR A 53 5.81 22.37 -12.44
CA THR A 53 5.15 21.80 -11.29
C THR A 53 4.63 20.47 -11.80
N GLN A 54 5.39 19.40 -11.56
CA GLN A 54 4.87 18.04 -11.63
C GLN A 54 3.75 18.00 -10.60
N THR A 55 2.55 18.36 -11.05
CA THR A 55 1.32 17.94 -10.41
C THR A 55 1.38 16.43 -10.49
N ALA A 56 1.91 15.79 -9.44
CA ALA A 56 1.72 14.38 -9.22
C ALA A 56 0.21 14.16 -9.35
N ALA A 57 -0.20 13.46 -10.41
CA ALA A 57 -1.59 13.09 -10.56
C ALA A 57 -1.97 12.37 -9.28
N ALA A 58 -2.92 12.93 -8.52
CA ALA A 58 -3.46 12.24 -7.38
C ALA A 58 -3.90 10.85 -7.87
N PRO A 59 -3.57 9.78 -7.14
CA PRO A 59 -4.04 8.46 -7.52
C PRO A 59 -5.56 8.53 -7.68
N THR A 60 -6.06 8.11 -8.83
CA THR A 60 -7.49 8.02 -9.08
C THR A 60 -8.04 6.97 -8.14
N GLU A 61 -8.57 7.39 -6.99
CA GLU A 61 -9.25 6.49 -6.07
C GLU A 61 -10.59 6.08 -6.69
N SER A 62 -10.91 4.78 -6.72
CA SER A 62 -12.24 4.34 -7.15
C SER A 62 -13.30 4.79 -6.13
N SER A 63 -14.52 5.02 -6.62
CA SER A 63 -15.64 5.46 -5.79
C SER A 63 -15.93 4.52 -4.62
N PRO A 64 -16.39 5.05 -3.47
CA PRO A 64 -16.81 4.23 -2.34
C PRO A 64 -17.94 3.28 -2.76
N THR A 65 -17.93 2.08 -2.18
CA THR A 65 -18.95 1.05 -2.44
C THR A 65 -19.53 0.59 -1.11
N THR A 66 -20.86 0.43 -1.03
CA THR A 66 -21.51 -0.08 0.17
C THR A 66 -21.27 -1.58 0.32
N VAL A 67 -20.90 -2.02 1.52
CA VAL A 67 -20.76 -3.45 1.84
C VAL A 67 -22.11 -4.02 2.26
N THR A 68 -22.51 -5.14 1.65
CA THR A 68 -23.74 -5.86 2.00
C THR A 68 -23.62 -6.47 3.41
N ASP A 69 -24.74 -6.66 4.11
CA ASP A 69 -24.72 -7.24 5.46
C ASP A 69 -24.07 -8.63 5.48
N ALA A 70 -24.36 -9.47 4.48
CA ALA A 70 -23.73 -10.79 4.33
C ALA A 70 -22.21 -10.70 4.21
N ALA A 71 -21.68 -9.79 3.38
CA ALA A 71 -20.24 -9.61 3.26
C ALA A 71 -19.61 -9.02 4.53
N ARG A 72 -20.34 -8.13 5.23
CA ARG A 72 -19.89 -7.49 6.47
C ARG A 72 -19.72 -8.50 7.62
N GLU A 73 -20.48 -9.58 7.65
CA GLU A 73 -20.31 -10.65 8.65
C GLU A 73 -18.97 -11.39 8.51
N HIS A 74 -18.44 -11.46 7.29
CA HIS A 74 -17.20 -12.18 6.95
C HIS A 74 -16.00 -11.26 6.68
N LEU A 75 -16.17 -9.94 6.80
CA LEU A 75 -15.15 -8.94 6.51
C LEU A 75 -14.80 -8.15 7.78
N ASP A 76 -13.52 -8.01 8.07
CA ASP A 76 -13.05 -7.22 9.19
C ASP A 76 -13.48 -5.75 9.08
N ASN A 77 -13.81 -5.12 10.22
CA ASN A 77 -14.36 -3.76 10.25
C ASN A 77 -13.41 -2.72 9.64
N GLU A 78 -12.10 -2.92 9.80
CA GLU A 78 -11.10 -2.05 9.17
C GLU A 78 -11.23 -2.09 7.64
N LEU A 79 -11.45 -3.28 7.06
CA LEU A 79 -11.65 -3.45 5.63
C LEU A 79 -13.02 -2.95 5.16
N VAL A 80 -14.07 -3.11 5.96
CA VAL A 80 -15.40 -2.53 5.65
C VAL A 80 -15.29 -1.02 5.51
N GLY A 81 -14.66 -0.34 6.49
CA GLY A 81 -14.47 1.10 6.41
C GLY A 81 -13.57 1.51 5.24
N LEU A 82 -12.59 0.69 4.85
CA LEU A 82 -11.75 0.97 3.67
C LEU A 82 -12.55 0.91 2.36
N VAL A 83 -13.48 -0.03 2.23
CA VAL A 83 -14.34 -0.16 1.03
C VAL A 83 -15.32 1.00 0.93
N GLU A 84 -15.86 1.46 2.06
CA GLU A 84 -16.87 2.51 2.16
C GLU A 84 -16.28 3.94 2.21
N ALA A 85 -14.95 4.08 2.38
CA ALA A 85 -14.29 5.37 2.51
C ALA A 85 -14.29 6.18 1.20
N ASP A 86 -14.61 7.47 1.30
CA ASP A 86 -14.49 8.44 0.20
C ASP A 86 -13.04 8.63 -0.26
N SER A 87 -12.09 8.58 0.69
CA SER A 87 -10.66 8.54 0.41
C SER A 87 -10.02 7.35 1.11
N ARG A 88 -9.70 6.33 0.33
CA ARG A 88 -9.22 5.03 0.82
C ARG A 88 -7.81 5.14 1.37
N SER A 89 -6.97 5.95 0.72
CA SER A 89 -5.60 6.24 1.15
C SER A 89 -5.61 6.87 2.54
N ALA A 90 -6.38 7.96 2.71
CA ALA A 90 -6.48 8.67 3.98
C ALA A 90 -7.07 7.79 5.09
N TYR A 91 -8.08 6.97 4.78
CA TYR A 91 -8.64 6.02 5.73
C TYR A 91 -7.59 4.97 6.13
N ALA A 92 -6.90 4.35 5.17
CA ALA A 92 -5.91 3.31 5.42
C ALA A 92 -4.75 3.81 6.29
N ASP A 93 -4.25 5.02 6.04
CA ASP A 93 -3.22 5.67 6.86
C ASP A 93 -3.69 5.83 8.32
N SER A 94 -4.93 6.26 8.52
CA SER A 94 -5.50 6.44 9.87
C SER A 94 -5.80 5.12 10.59
N ALA A 95 -6.18 4.08 9.85
CA ALA A 95 -6.53 2.76 10.36
C ALA A 95 -5.33 1.81 10.49
N GLY A 96 -4.15 2.18 9.97
CA GLY A 96 -2.96 1.33 9.98
C GLY A 96 -3.05 0.13 9.01
N VAL A 97 -3.82 0.27 7.93
CA VAL A 97 -4.04 -0.78 6.94
C VAL A 97 -3.02 -0.68 5.81
N ALA A 98 -2.47 -1.82 5.38
CA ALA A 98 -1.53 -1.91 4.25
C ALA A 98 -2.22 -1.70 2.90
N TYR A 99 -2.48 -0.44 2.54
CA TYR A 99 -3.09 -0.04 1.27
C TYR A 99 -2.05 0.61 0.34
N ASP A 100 -2.06 0.20 -0.92
CA ASP A 100 -1.21 0.75 -1.97
C ASP A 100 -1.91 0.52 -3.32
N GLU A 101 -1.95 1.53 -4.19
CA GLU A 101 -2.46 1.43 -5.58
C GLU A 101 -3.81 0.68 -5.71
N GLY A 102 -4.80 0.97 -4.84
CA GLY A 102 -6.13 0.34 -4.91
C GLY A 102 -6.22 -1.08 -4.35
N HIS A 103 -5.13 -1.59 -3.78
CA HIS A 103 -5.02 -2.95 -3.28
C HIS A 103 -4.62 -2.97 -1.81
N VAL A 104 -5.03 -4.01 -1.10
CA VAL A 104 -4.74 -4.21 0.31
C VAL A 104 -4.12 -5.59 0.57
N ARG A 105 -3.21 -5.67 1.56
CA ARG A 105 -2.72 -6.97 2.06
C ARG A 105 -3.73 -7.58 3.01
N ILE A 106 -4.11 -8.83 2.73
CA ILE A 106 -5.16 -9.53 3.46
C ILE A 106 -4.68 -10.92 3.90
N VAL A 107 -5.35 -11.42 4.93
CA VAL A 107 -5.39 -12.85 5.25
C VAL A 107 -6.82 -13.32 5.06
N VAL A 108 -7.00 -14.30 4.19
CA VAL A 108 -8.26 -15.01 3.95
C VAL A 108 -8.25 -16.30 4.75
N GLU A 109 -9.27 -16.50 5.58
CA GLU A 109 -9.55 -17.76 6.24
C GLU A 109 -10.58 -18.52 5.43
N LEU A 110 -10.20 -19.72 5.00
CA LEU A 110 -11.03 -20.63 4.23
C LEU A 110 -11.79 -21.58 5.16
N GLY A 111 -12.95 -22.05 4.72
CA GLY A 111 -13.66 -23.14 5.38
C GLY A 111 -12.81 -24.43 5.42
N SER A 112 -13.23 -25.43 6.23
CA SER A 112 -12.44 -26.64 6.54
C SER A 112 -11.99 -27.47 5.34
N GLU A 113 -12.61 -27.29 4.17
CA GLU A 113 -12.22 -27.90 2.88
C GLU A 113 -12.22 -26.87 1.73
N GLY A 114 -12.27 -25.58 2.06
CA GLY A 114 -12.37 -24.48 1.11
C GLY A 114 -11.09 -24.32 0.30
N ASN A 115 -11.25 -24.02 -0.98
CA ASN A 115 -10.17 -23.48 -1.80
C ASN A 115 -10.40 -21.99 -1.97
N LEU A 116 -9.31 -21.25 -2.20
CA LEU A 116 -9.44 -19.84 -2.53
C LEU A 116 -10.28 -19.72 -3.82
N PRO A 117 -11.32 -18.87 -3.83
CA PRO A 117 -12.16 -18.74 -5.00
C PRO A 117 -11.33 -18.21 -6.18
N SER A 118 -11.63 -18.71 -7.39
CA SER A 118 -10.94 -18.28 -8.62
C SER A 118 -11.27 -16.83 -9.01
N SER A 119 -12.36 -16.28 -8.46
CA SER A 119 -12.79 -14.90 -8.64
C SER A 119 -13.48 -14.41 -7.36
N PRO A 120 -13.14 -13.21 -6.87
CA PRO A 120 -12.14 -12.27 -7.39
C PRO A 120 -10.69 -12.76 -7.22
N THR A 121 -9.76 -12.17 -7.98
CA THR A 121 -8.35 -12.62 -7.99
C THR A 121 -7.61 -12.12 -6.74
N VAL A 122 -6.89 -13.03 -6.08
CA VAL A 122 -5.97 -12.70 -4.99
C VAL A 122 -4.56 -13.09 -5.39
N ASP A 123 -3.62 -12.14 -5.35
CA ASP A 123 -2.19 -12.41 -5.52
C ASP A 123 -1.64 -13.07 -4.25
N VAL A 124 -1.64 -14.40 -4.26
CA VAL A 124 -1.22 -15.22 -3.11
C VAL A 124 0.28 -15.12 -2.90
N LYS A 125 0.68 -14.73 -1.69
CA LYS A 125 2.08 -14.70 -1.24
C LYS A 125 2.45 -15.93 -0.42
N ASN A 126 1.52 -16.39 0.41
CA ASN A 126 1.75 -17.53 1.29
C ASN A 126 0.44 -18.27 1.57
N ARG A 127 0.54 -19.58 1.83
CA ARG A 127 -0.59 -20.41 2.26
C ARG A 127 -0.13 -21.32 3.38
N HIS A 128 -0.89 -21.31 4.47
CA HIS A 128 -0.71 -22.22 5.59
C HIS A 128 -2.08 -22.80 5.97
N GLU A 129 -2.31 -24.08 5.67
CA GLU A 129 -3.58 -24.76 5.94
C GLU A 129 -4.77 -23.99 5.32
N SER A 130 -5.72 -23.54 6.16
CA SER A 130 -6.90 -22.75 5.78
C SER A 130 -6.63 -21.25 5.67
N LEU A 131 -5.41 -20.78 5.96
CA LEU A 131 -5.05 -19.37 5.90
C LEU A 131 -4.27 -19.05 4.63
N VAL A 132 -4.76 -18.08 3.86
CA VAL A 132 -4.13 -17.58 2.64
C VAL A 132 -3.75 -16.12 2.85
N GLU A 133 -2.46 -15.80 2.77
CA GLU A 133 -1.97 -14.43 2.79
C GLU A 133 -1.71 -13.95 1.36
N GLY A 134 -2.23 -12.78 1.03
CA GLY A 134 -2.12 -12.24 -0.31
C GLY A 134 -2.50 -10.78 -0.42
N ARG A 135 -2.60 -10.32 -1.67
CA ARG A 135 -3.04 -8.97 -2.01
C ARG A 135 -4.28 -9.04 -2.89
N ALA A 136 -5.29 -8.23 -2.58
CA ALA A 136 -6.53 -8.15 -3.35
C ALA A 136 -6.91 -6.69 -3.61
N ALA A 137 -7.67 -6.44 -4.67
CA ALA A 137 -8.25 -5.13 -4.93
C ALA A 137 -9.30 -4.82 -3.85
N VAL A 138 -9.36 -3.55 -3.40
CA VAL A 138 -10.32 -3.15 -2.34
C VAL A 138 -11.76 -3.35 -2.80
N GLU A 139 -12.06 -3.07 -4.07
CA GLU A 139 -13.39 -3.22 -4.66
C GLU A 139 -13.89 -4.67 -4.71
N ASP A 140 -12.97 -5.63 -4.67
CA ASP A 140 -13.27 -7.06 -4.72
C ASP A 140 -13.51 -7.68 -3.34
N LEU A 141 -13.16 -6.99 -2.25
CA LEU A 141 -13.28 -7.53 -0.90
C LEU A 141 -14.70 -7.97 -0.51
N PRO A 142 -15.78 -7.23 -0.87
CA PRO A 142 -17.13 -7.69 -0.56
C PRO A 142 -17.51 -8.98 -1.29
N ALA A 143 -17.09 -9.13 -2.55
CA ALA A 143 -17.34 -10.34 -3.32
C ALA A 143 -16.51 -11.52 -2.80
N LEU A 144 -15.26 -11.27 -2.40
CA LEU A 144 -14.40 -12.27 -1.77
C LEU A 144 -14.97 -12.77 -0.43
N ALA A 145 -15.44 -11.87 0.42
CA ALA A 145 -16.01 -12.20 1.73
C ALA A 145 -17.35 -12.93 1.62
N ALA A 146 -18.10 -12.75 0.54
CA ALA A 146 -19.37 -13.42 0.29
C ALA A 146 -19.22 -14.80 -0.39
N ALA A 147 -17.99 -15.23 -0.72
CA ALA A 147 -17.76 -16.51 -1.35
C ALA A 147 -17.96 -17.67 -0.35
N ASP A 148 -18.62 -18.75 -0.79
CA ASP A 148 -18.98 -19.89 0.07
C ASP A 148 -17.76 -20.57 0.73
N GLU A 149 -16.61 -20.54 0.06
CA GLU A 149 -15.37 -21.15 0.55
C GLU A 149 -14.63 -20.28 1.57
N VAL A 150 -15.02 -19.00 1.70
CA VAL A 150 -14.37 -18.02 2.58
C VAL A 150 -15.15 -17.93 3.89
N SER A 151 -14.46 -18.15 5.01
CA SER A 151 -15.01 -17.99 6.35
C SER A 151 -14.80 -16.58 6.90
N TYR A 152 -13.64 -15.97 6.61
CA TYR A 152 -13.33 -14.63 7.09
C TYR A 152 -12.22 -13.95 6.28
N VAL A 153 -12.25 -12.61 6.19
CA VAL A 153 -11.22 -11.80 5.54
C VAL A 153 -10.79 -10.67 6.48
N ARG A 154 -9.48 -10.58 6.75
CA ARG A 154 -8.90 -9.52 7.59
C ARG A 154 -7.72 -8.82 6.96
N GLY A 155 -7.54 -7.55 7.28
CA GLY A 155 -6.39 -6.77 6.86
C GLY A 155 -5.11 -7.19 7.58
N ARG A 156 -3.97 -7.05 6.90
CA ARG A 156 -2.67 -7.04 7.57
C ARG A 156 -2.33 -5.61 7.96
N ARG A 157 -2.07 -5.41 9.25
CA ARG A 157 -1.58 -4.13 9.77
C ARG A 157 -0.14 -3.88 9.32
N GLN A 158 0.17 -2.61 9.12
CA GLN A 158 1.50 -2.11 8.76
C GLN A 158 2.45 -2.07 9.96
#